data_AF-A0AA52FFG5-F1
#
_entry.id   AF-A0AA52FFG5-F1
#
_cell.length_a   1.000
_cell.length_b   1.000
_cell.length_c   1.000
_cell.angle_alpha   90.00
_cell.angle_beta   90.00
_cell.angle_gamma   90.00
#
_symmetry.space_group_name_H-M   'P 1'
#
loop_
_entity.id
_entity.type
_entity.pdbx_description
1 polymer ?
#
loop_
_entity_poly.entity_id
_entity_poly.type
_entity_poly.pdbx_seq_one_letter_code
_entity_poly.pdbx_strand_id
1 'polypeptide(L)'
;MGALVWAAAVGVQESTLRATVADLVPTGRRATAYGVFAGIMGVTALAGGALTGALYDVSVPVLVIAVAGIQAAVLVLLWTTRAARSGMRMSPRG
;
A
#
# COMPACT_ATOMS: atom_id res chain seq x y z
N MET A 1 -6.04 -8.91 19.92
CA MET A 1 -4.77 -9.20 19.20
C MET A 1 -4.80 -8.76 17.73
N GLY A 2 -5.77 -9.19 16.91
CA GLY A 2 -5.82 -8.81 15.47
C GLY A 2 -5.82 -7.30 15.20
N ALA A 3 -6.63 -6.53 15.93
CA ALA A 3 -6.67 -5.07 15.81
C ALA A 3 -5.33 -4.39 16.17
N LEU A 4 -4.56 -4.95 17.11
CA LEU A 4 -3.25 -4.42 17.49
C LEU A 4 -2.22 -4.64 16.38
N VAL A 5 -2.19 -5.84 15.80
CA VAL A 5 -1.32 -6.17 14.67
C VAL A 5 -1.67 -5.32 13.45
N TRP A 6 -2.97 -5.15 13.20
CA TRP A 6 -3.46 -4.29 12.12
C TRP A 6 -3.06 -2.82 12.34
N ALA A 7 -3.30 -2.27 13.53
CA ALA A 7 -2.93 -0.89 13.86
C ALA A 7 -1.42 -0.66 13.75
N ALA A 8 -0.60 -1.63 14.19
CA ALA A 8 0.85 -1.57 14.04
C ALA A 8 1.27 -1.56 12.56
N ALA A 9 0.71 -2.46 11.74
CA ALA A 9 1.01 -2.52 10.30
C ALA A 9 0.60 -1.23 9.58
N VAL A 10 -0.60 -0.72 9.84
CA VAL A 10 -1.11 0.54 9.27
C VAL A 10 -0.25 1.72 9.73
N GLY A 11 0.15 1.78 11.00
CA GLY A 11 1.02 2.84 11.51
C GLY A 11 2.40 2.87 10.84
N VAL A 12 3.00 1.71 10.59
CA VAL A 12 4.27 1.61 9.86
C VAL A 12 4.11 2.05 8.39
N GLN A 13 3.04 1.64 7.73
CA GLN A 13 2.75 2.06 6.36
C GLN A 13 2.57 3.57 6.25
N GLU A 14 1.75 4.14 7.13
CA GLU A 14 1.41 5.57 7.11
C GLU A 14 2.61 6.47 7.43
N SER A 15 3.45 6.08 8.40
CA SER A 15 4.67 6.82 8.73
C SER A 15 5.67 6.82 7.57
N THR A 16 5.85 5.68 6.89
CA THR A 16 6.73 5.55 5.72
C THR A 16 6.26 6.44 4.56
N LEU A 17 4.96 6.45 4.29
CA LEU A 17 4.37 7.28 3.24
C LEU A 17 4.54 8.77 3.55
N ARG A 18 4.27 9.20 4.79
CA ARG A 18 4.45 10.60 5.19
C ARG A 18 5.91 11.05 5.13
N ALA A 19 6.85 10.19 5.52
CA ALA A 19 8.28 10.48 5.36
C ALA A 19 8.64 10.71 3.89
N THR A 20 8.19 9.82 3.00
CA THR A 20 8.44 9.93 1.55
C THR A 20 7.85 11.23 0.98
N VAL A 21 6.63 11.61 1.38
CA VAL A 21 6.01 12.88 0.97
C VAL A 21 6.82 14.08 1.48
N ALA A 22 7.33 14.02 2.71
CA ALA A 22 8.14 15.08 3.30
C ALA A 22 9.49 15.26 2.59
N ASP A 23 10.08 14.17 2.11
CA ASP A 23 11.35 14.14 1.37
C ASP A 23 11.20 14.68 -0.06
N LEU A 24 10.06 14.41 -0.71
CA LEU A 24 9.79 14.84 -2.09
C LEU A 24 9.36 16.30 -2.20
N VAL A 25 8.87 16.93 -1.13
CA VAL A 25 8.19 18.23 -1.19
C VAL A 25 8.98 19.33 -0.48
N PRO A 26 9.31 20.44 -1.17
CA PRO A 26 9.92 21.62 -0.56
C PRO A 26 9.10 22.17 0.60
N THR A 27 9.77 22.68 1.64
CA THR A 27 9.16 23.15 2.90
C THR A 27 7.97 24.08 2.72
N GLY A 28 8.01 24.99 1.73
CA GLY A 28 6.91 25.93 1.44
C GLY A 28 5.65 25.32 0.82
N ARG A 29 5.66 24.06 0.38
CA ARG A 29 4.52 23.39 -0.28
C ARG A 29 4.00 22.15 0.46
N ARG A 30 4.55 21.85 1.65
CA ARG A 30 4.19 20.66 2.44
C ARG A 30 2.72 20.64 2.84
N ALA A 31 2.14 21.78 3.20
CA ALA A 31 0.72 21.87 3.57
C ALA A 31 -0.20 21.40 2.44
N THR A 32 0.03 21.87 1.22
CA THR A 32 -0.74 21.46 0.03
C THR A 32 -0.49 19.98 -0.30
N ALA A 33 0.76 19.51 -0.21
CA ALA A 33 1.08 18.10 -0.49
C ALA A 33 0.41 17.14 0.50
N TYR A 34 0.41 17.45 1.79
CA TYR A 34 -0.32 16.65 2.78
C TYR A 34 -1.83 16.72 2.57
N GLY A 35 -2.38 17.87 2.15
CA GLY A 35 -3.78 18.00 1.79
C GLY A 35 -4.18 17.13 0.59
N VAL A 36 -3.37 17.14 -0.47
CA VAL A 36 -3.57 16.28 -1.66
C VAL A 36 -3.42 14.80 -1.28
N PHE A 37 -2.41 14.45 -0.48
CA PHE A 37 -2.24 13.08 0.02
C PHE A 37 -3.48 12.61 0.80
N ALA A 38 -3.96 13.40 1.76
CA ALA A 38 -5.15 13.09 2.52
C ALA A 38 -6.40 12.98 1.62
N GLY A 39 -6.52 13.84 0.61
CA GLY A 39 -7.60 13.78 -0.38
C GLY A 39 -7.59 12.47 -1.18
N ILE A 40 -6.42 12.07 -1.70
CA ILE A 40 -6.26 10.81 -2.44
C ILE A 40 -6.57 9.61 -1.53
N MET A 41 -6.07 9.61 -0.30
CA MET A 41 -6.35 8.55 0.67
C MET A 41 -7.85 8.44 0.97
N GLY A 42 -8.53 9.57 1.15
CA GLY A 42 -9.98 9.62 1.36
C GLY A 42 -10.77 9.10 0.15
N VAL A 43 -10.47 9.59 -1.05
CA VAL A 43 -11.13 9.14 -2.29
C VAL A 43 -10.92 7.64 -2.53
N THR A 44 -9.70 7.15 -2.30
CA THR A 44 -9.37 5.73 -2.46
C THR A 44 -10.10 4.87 -1.42
N ALA A 45 -10.17 5.33 -0.17
CA ALA A 45 -10.91 4.64 0.88
C ALA A 45 -12.41 4.56 0.57
N LEU A 46 -13.01 5.66 0.09
CA LEU A 46 -14.40 5.69 -0.34
C LEU A 46 -14.64 4.76 -1.53
N ALA A 47 -13.79 4.81 -2.56
CA ALA A 47 -13.90 3.95 -3.74
C ALA A 47 -13.74 2.47 -3.37
N GLY A 48 -12.76 2.12 -2.54
CA GLY A 48 -12.54 0.75 -2.06
C GLY A 48 -13.69 0.25 -1.19
N GLY A 49 -14.24 1.09 -0.32
CA GLY A 49 -15.42 0.78 0.49
C GLY A 49 -16.67 0.57 -0.36
N ALA A 50 -16.93 1.45 -1.33
CA ALA A 50 -18.03 1.32 -2.27
C ALA A 50 -17.90 0.06 -3.13
N LEU A 51 -16.69 -0.23 -3.64
CA LEU A 51 -16.42 -1.45 -4.39
C LEU A 51 -16.63 -2.70 -3.53
N THR A 52 -16.13 -2.69 -2.29
CA THR A 52 -16.30 -3.81 -1.35
C THR A 52 -17.78 -4.04 -1.04
N GLY A 53 -18.55 -2.96 -0.81
CA GLY A 53 -20.00 -3.03 -0.60
C GLY A 53 -20.74 -3.59 -1.82
N ALA A 54 -20.44 -3.08 -3.01
CA ALA A 54 -21.03 -3.58 -4.25
C ALA A 54 -20.70 -5.07 -4.50
N LEU A 55 -19.46 -5.50 -4.24
CA LEU A 55 -19.07 -6.91 -4.35
C LEU A 55 -19.76 -7.77 -3.30
N TYR A 56 -20.02 -7.23 -2.11
CA TYR A 56 -20.75 -7.92 -1.04
C TYR A 56 -22.20 -8.19 -1.44
N ASP A 57 -22.87 -7.21 -2.05
CA ASP A 57 -24.24 -7.34 -2.57
C ASP A 57 -24.35 -8.38 -3.70
N VAL A 58 -23.29 -8.54 -4.50
CA VAL A 58 -23.23 -9.56 -5.57
C VAL A 58 -23.00 -10.95 -4.98
N SER A 59 -21.90 -11.16 -4.25
CA SER A 59 -21.54 -12.47 -3.70
C SER A 59 -20.29 -12.39 -2.80
N VAL A 60 -20.39 -12.91 -1.58
CA VAL A 60 -19.24 -13.04 -0.66
C VAL A 60 -18.07 -13.83 -1.29
N PRO A 61 -18.28 -14.98 -1.98
CA PRO A 61 -17.22 -15.65 -2.73
C PRO A 61 -16.45 -14.78 -3.72
N VAL A 62 -17.13 -13.88 -4.45
CA VAL A 62 -16.49 -13.00 -5.44
C VAL A 62 -15.56 -12.01 -4.74
N LEU A 63 -16.00 -11.45 -3.61
CA LEU A 63 -15.15 -10.60 -2.77
C LEU A 63 -13.89 -11.33 -2.30
N VAL A 64 -14.05 -12.58 -1.82
CA VAL A 64 -12.92 -13.39 -1.34
C VAL A 64 -11.92 -13.66 -2.47
N ILE A 65 -12.39 -14.04 -3.66
CA ILE A 65 -11.53 -14.31 -4.83
C ILE A 65 -10.80 -13.04 -5.26
N ALA A 66 -11.50 -11.90 -5.31
CA ALA A 66 -10.90 -10.61 -5.68
C ALA A 66 -9.78 -10.22 -4.70
N VAL A 67 -10.03 -10.30 -3.40
CA VAL A 67 -9.04 -10.01 -2.36
C VAL A 67 -7.86 -11.00 -2.45
N ALA A 68 -8.13 -12.30 -2.55
CA ALA A 68 -7.08 -13.30 -2.68
C ALA A 68 -6.20 -13.09 -3.91
N GLY A 69 -6.81 -12.72 -5.05
CA GLY A 69 -6.09 -12.39 -6.29
C GLY A 69 -5.17 -11.19 -6.14
N ILE A 70 -5.64 -10.11 -5.49
CA ILE A 70 -4.82 -8.92 -5.20
C ILE A 70 -3.65 -9.30 -4.29
N GLN A 71 -3.90 -10.07 -3.23
CA GLN A 71 -2.85 -10.52 -2.31
C GLN A 71 -1.78 -11.36 -3.02
N ALA A 72 -2.20 -12.27 -3.89
CA ALA A 72 -1.28 -13.07 -4.70
C ALA A 72 -0.42 -12.19 -5.62
N ALA A 73 -1.03 -11.22 -6.31
CA ALA A 73 -0.31 -10.29 -7.19
C ALA A 73 0.75 -9.49 -6.42
N VAL A 74 0.42 -9.00 -5.22
CA VAL A 74 1.38 -8.29 -4.35
C VAL A 74 2.53 -9.20 -3.93
N LEU A 75 2.27 -10.46 -3.58
CA LEU A 75 3.32 -11.41 -3.22
C LEU A 75 4.25 -11.71 -4.40
N VAL A 76 3.72 -11.86 -5.61
CA VAL A 76 4.53 -12.04 -6.83
C VAL A 76 5.38 -10.79 -7.09
N LEU A 77 4.81 -9.59 -6.97
CA LEU A 77 5.55 -8.34 -7.14
C LEU A 77 6.66 -8.19 -6.08
N LEU A 78 6.37 -8.54 -4.83
CA LEU A 78 7.38 -8.52 -3.77
C LEU A 78 8.50 -9.52 -4.03
N TRP A 79 8.15 -10.73 -4.48
CA TRP A 79 9.14 -11.77 -4.78
C TRP A 79 10.05 -11.36 -5.94
N THR A 80 9.47 -10.87 -7.05
CA THR A 80 10.23 -10.39 -8.22
C THR A 80 11.14 -9.21 -7.88
N THR A 81 10.64 -8.21 -7.12
CA THR A 81 11.46 -7.06 -6.71
C THR A 81 12.56 -7.45 -5.72
N ARG A 82 12.34 -8.45 -4.87
CA ARG A 82 13.37 -8.95 -3.95
C ARG A 82 14.42 -9.78 -4.68
N ALA A 83 13.99 -10.66 -5.59
CA ALA A 83 14.86 -11.46 -6.45
C ALA A 83 15.80 -10.59 -7.30
N ALA A 84 15.27 -9.51 -7.88
CA ALA A 84 16.06 -8.52 -8.63
C ALA A 84 17.14 -7.84 -7.78
N ARG A 85 16.88 -7.53 -6.51
CA ARG A 85 17.88 -6.91 -5.61
C ARG A 85 18.96 -7.89 -5.15
N SER A 86 18.64 -9.18 -5.02
CA SER A 86 19.62 -10.21 -4.61
C SER A 86 20.67 -10.53 -5.67
N GLY A 87 20.35 -10.38 -6.96
CA GLY A 87 21.32 -10.54 -8.06
C GLY A 87 22.42 -9.47 -8.10
N MET A 88 22.20 -8.32 -7.46
CA MET A 88 23.12 -7.17 -7.48
C MET A 88 24.22 -7.21 -6.41
N ARG A 89 24.15 -8.15 -5.46
CA ARG A 89 25.11 -8.28 -4.33
C ARG A 89 26.25 -9.27 -4.57
N MET A 90 26.31 -9.96 -5.72
CA MET A 90 27.38 -10.88 -6.06
C MET A 90 28.21 -10.36 -7.24
N SER A 91 29.09 -9.40 -6.95
CA SER A 91 30.33 -9.25 -7.71
C SER A 91 31.47 -9.02 -6.73
N PRO A 92 32.07 -10.09 -6.17
CA PRO A 92 33.42 -9.99 -5.63
C PRO A 92 34.32 -9.62 -6.80
N ARG A 93 34.82 -8.38 -6.80
CA ARG A 93 35.94 -7.99 -7.67
C ARG A 93 37.14 -8.80 -7.20
N GLY A 94 37.55 -9.78 -8.02
CA GLY A 94 38.89 -10.37 -7.96
C GLY A 94 39.93 -9.38 -8.44
#